data_AF-A0A521GG77-F1
#
_entry.id   AF-A0A521GG77-F1
#
_cell.length_a   1.000
_cell.length_b   1.000
_cell.length_c   1.000
_cell.angle_alpha   90.00
_cell.angle_beta   90.00
_cell.angle_gamma   90.00
#
_symmetry.space_group_name_H-M   'P 1'
#
loop_
_entity.id
_entity.type
_entity.pdbx_description
1 polymer ?
#
loop_
_entity_poly.entity_id
_entity_poly.type
_entity_poly.pdbx_seq_one_letter_code
_entity_poly.pdbx_strand_id
1 'polypeptide(L)'
;MKKLLAMIAIGLIAVTYSCNPVAEMASPEDISVANGRLRFRDFDHLQQVASALRQHQTKAELDAWEKKFSGFTSMRTAFERLSVSEEDIETIGKAQSEKGYESLLRLDGEQGNLEASRLIDSEILATLFNGEGIVLFGNDAFKYGRGQVYVLRNFAESKLQNLNAADEIVVL
;
A
#
# COMPACT_ATOMS: atom_id res chain seq x y z
N MET A 1 -57.72 33.68 43.48
CA MET A 1 -56.54 34.54 43.26
C MET A 1 -55.28 33.78 43.65
N LYS A 2 -54.21 33.90 42.84
CA LYS A 2 -52.82 33.43 43.05
C LYS A 2 -52.60 31.92 42.80
N LYS A 3 -51.62 31.45 42.03
CA LYS A 3 -50.60 32.06 41.17
C LYS A 3 -50.17 31.00 40.15
N LEU A 4 -49.98 31.45 38.91
CA LEU A 4 -49.24 30.80 37.83
C LEU A 4 -47.75 30.73 38.22
N LEU A 5 -47.05 29.63 37.90
CA LEU A 5 -45.61 29.67 37.58
C LEU A 5 -45.20 28.38 36.86
N ALA A 6 -45.09 28.50 35.54
CA ALA A 6 -44.37 27.59 34.69
C ALA A 6 -42.86 27.75 34.95
N MET A 7 -42.12 26.64 35.01
CA MET A 7 -40.66 26.65 34.85
C MET A 7 -40.23 25.49 33.95
N ILE A 8 -40.14 25.84 32.67
CA ILE A 8 -39.03 25.59 31.73
C ILE A 8 -38.16 24.36 32.07
N ALA A 9 -38.41 23.27 31.38
CA ALA A 9 -37.46 22.17 31.24
C ALA A 9 -36.31 22.63 30.34
N ILE A 10 -35.15 22.94 30.95
CA ILE A 10 -33.91 23.14 30.21
C ILE A 10 -33.40 21.74 29.85
N GLY A 11 -33.71 21.30 28.62
CA GLY A 11 -33.07 20.15 28.02
C GLY A 11 -31.60 20.44 27.82
N LEU A 12 -30.74 19.85 28.65
CA LEU A 12 -29.31 19.75 28.37
C LEU A 12 -29.16 18.81 27.17
N ILE A 13 -29.00 19.36 25.97
CA ILE A 13 -28.44 18.62 24.85
C ILE A 13 -26.96 18.48 25.17
N ALA A 14 -26.59 17.36 25.79
CA ALA A 14 -25.22 16.91 25.81
C ALA A 14 -24.82 16.67 24.35
N VAL A 15 -24.07 17.61 23.78
CA VAL A 15 -23.33 17.39 22.54
C VAL A 15 -22.33 16.30 22.89
N THR A 16 -22.70 15.05 22.65
CA THR A 16 -21.75 13.96 22.59
C THR A 16 -20.84 14.30 21.43
N TYR A 17 -19.67 14.86 21.74
CA TYR A 17 -18.54 14.80 20.84
C TYR A 17 -18.41 13.34 20.45
N SER A 18 -18.80 13.03 19.21
CA SER A 18 -18.43 11.79 18.55
C SER A 18 -16.92 11.87 18.42
N CYS A 19 -16.24 11.50 19.50
CA CYS A 19 -14.85 11.13 19.48
C CYS A 19 -14.85 9.86 18.63
N ASN A 20 -14.69 10.02 17.32
CA ASN A 20 -14.27 8.90 16.50
C ASN A 20 -13.05 8.34 17.22
N PRO A 21 -13.07 7.09 17.70
CA PRO A 21 -11.88 6.51 18.29
C PRO A 21 -10.81 6.69 17.23
N VAL A 22 -9.78 7.49 17.58
CA VAL A 22 -8.56 7.56 16.80
C VAL A 22 -8.18 6.11 16.63
N ALA A 23 -8.30 5.60 15.40
CA ALA A 23 -8.10 4.19 15.12
C ALA A 23 -6.76 3.83 15.74
N GLU A 24 -6.81 3.02 16.78
CA GLU A 24 -5.64 2.52 17.48
C GLU A 24 -4.75 1.94 16.38
N MET A 25 -3.55 2.49 16.20
CA MET A 25 -2.67 2.09 15.12
C MET A 25 -2.56 0.58 15.17
N ALA A 26 -2.97 -0.11 14.10
CA ALA A 26 -2.80 -1.55 14.01
C ALA A 26 -1.35 -1.88 14.40
N SER A 27 -1.19 -2.60 15.50
CA SER A 27 0.12 -2.81 16.10
C SER A 27 1.00 -3.52 15.08
N PRO A 28 2.22 -3.01 14.77
CA PRO A 28 3.16 -3.67 13.87
C PRO A 28 3.51 -5.11 14.28
N GLU A 29 3.17 -5.49 15.52
CA GLU A 29 3.43 -6.78 16.17
C GLU A 29 2.83 -7.97 15.41
N ASP A 30 1.80 -7.75 14.59
CA ASP A 30 1.14 -8.80 13.78
C ASP A 30 1.65 -8.90 12.33
N ILE A 31 2.69 -8.14 11.97
CA ILE A 31 3.30 -8.17 10.63
C ILE A 31 4.63 -8.92 10.71
N SER A 32 4.77 -9.97 9.90
CA SER A 32 6.02 -10.73 9.77
C SER A 32 6.65 -10.55 8.39
N VAL A 33 7.95 -10.85 8.27
CA VAL A 33 8.66 -10.88 6.99
C VAL A 33 8.90 -12.33 6.60
N ALA A 34 8.47 -12.72 5.40
CA ALA A 34 8.74 -14.03 4.81
C ALA A 34 9.25 -13.86 3.38
N ASN A 35 10.45 -14.35 3.09
CA ASN A 35 11.12 -14.21 1.79
C ASN A 35 11.13 -12.76 1.28
N GLY A 36 11.43 -11.81 2.16
CA GLY A 36 11.46 -10.38 1.83
C GLY A 36 10.10 -9.74 1.53
N ARG A 37 8.99 -10.39 1.90
CA ARG A 37 7.62 -9.88 1.75
C ARG A 37 6.98 -9.70 3.11
N LEU A 38 6.21 -8.62 3.27
CA LEU A 38 5.36 -8.46 4.43
C LEU A 38 4.22 -9.48 4.39
N ARG A 39 3.94 -10.06 5.55
CA ARG A 39 2.84 -11.00 5.76
C ARG A 39 1.90 -10.42 6.80
N PHE A 40 0.69 -10.16 6.34
CA PHE A 40 -0.44 -9.74 7.14
C PHE A 40 -1.32 -10.96 7.47
N ARG A 41 -2.08 -10.85 8.56
CA ARG A 41 -3.07 -11.84 8.96
C ARG A 41 -4.14 -12.03 7.89
N ASP A 42 -4.70 -10.93 7.40
CA ASP A 42 -5.81 -10.86 6.45
C ASP A 42 -5.83 -9.49 5.74
N PHE A 43 -6.76 -9.31 4.80
CA PHE A 43 -6.91 -8.08 4.03
C PHE A 43 -7.31 -6.88 4.91
N ASP A 44 -8.16 -7.10 5.91
CA ASP A 44 -8.61 -6.05 6.83
C ASP A 44 -7.43 -5.50 7.65
N HIS A 45 -6.52 -6.37 8.11
CA HIS A 45 -5.30 -5.96 8.79
C HIS A 45 -4.42 -5.07 7.89
N LEU A 46 -4.26 -5.41 6.61
CA LEU A 46 -3.56 -4.52 5.68
C LEU A 46 -4.27 -3.17 5.53
N GLN A 47 -5.61 -3.16 5.41
CA GLN A 47 -6.34 -1.89 5.28
C GLN A 47 -6.19 -1.00 6.52
N GLN A 48 -6.18 -1.60 7.71
CA GLN A 48 -5.94 -0.88 8.96
C GLN A 48 -4.53 -0.29 8.99
N VAL A 49 -3.50 -1.08 8.62
CA VAL A 49 -2.11 -0.61 8.56
C VAL A 49 -1.94 0.47 7.50
N ALA A 50 -2.53 0.31 6.31
CA ALA A 50 -2.53 1.34 5.27
C ALA A 50 -3.20 2.63 5.78
N SER A 51 -4.31 2.51 6.51
CA SER A 51 -5.02 3.67 7.07
C SER A 51 -4.21 4.36 8.18
N ALA A 52 -3.47 3.61 8.99
CA ALA A 52 -2.54 4.16 9.98
C ALA A 52 -1.37 4.88 9.31
N LEU A 53 -0.79 4.30 8.26
CA LEU A 53 0.30 4.90 7.49
C LEU A 53 -0.14 6.19 6.78
N ARG A 54 -1.42 6.35 6.40
CA ARG A 54 -1.95 7.62 5.88
C ARG A 54 -1.86 8.78 6.87
N GLN A 55 -1.70 8.52 8.17
CA GLN A 55 -1.46 9.56 9.17
C GLN A 55 0.03 9.99 9.25
N HIS A 56 0.93 9.24 8.60
CA HIS A 56 2.38 9.39 8.64
C HIS A 56 2.96 9.42 7.22
N GLN A 57 2.71 10.51 6.50
CA GLN A 57 2.98 10.58 5.05
C GLN A 57 4.38 11.13 4.71
N THR A 58 5.18 11.54 5.69
CA THR A 58 6.51 12.04 5.35
C THR A 58 7.43 10.88 4.97
N LYS A 59 8.34 11.13 4.03
CA LYS A 59 9.35 10.13 3.63
C LYS A 59 10.11 9.57 4.83
N ALA A 60 10.50 10.42 5.78
CA ALA A 60 11.24 10.00 6.96
C ALA A 60 10.43 9.05 7.86
N GLU A 61 9.12 9.27 8.02
CA GLU A 61 8.24 8.38 8.78
C GLU A 61 8.04 7.04 8.09
N LEU A 62 7.81 7.04 6.77
CA LEU A 62 7.68 5.80 5.98
C LEU A 62 8.99 5.01 5.98
N ASP A 63 10.14 5.67 5.87
CA ASP A 63 11.47 5.06 5.98
C ASP A 63 11.69 4.47 7.38
N ALA A 64 11.27 5.18 8.43
CA ALA A 64 11.37 4.68 9.80
C ALA A 64 10.44 3.49 10.06
N TRP A 65 9.25 3.49 9.45
CA TRP A 65 8.32 2.36 9.52
C TRP A 65 8.88 1.12 8.82
N GLU A 66 9.40 1.26 7.59
CA GLU A 66 9.99 0.15 6.83
C GLU A 66 11.15 -0.51 7.60
N LYS A 67 12.01 0.30 8.23
CA LYS A 67 13.16 -0.18 9.00
C LYS A 67 12.81 -1.09 10.18
N LYS A 68 11.54 -1.15 10.60
CA LYS A 68 11.08 -2.10 11.62
C LYS A 68 11.09 -3.55 11.12
N PHE A 69 11.11 -3.76 9.81
CA PHE A 69 10.99 -5.07 9.18
C PHE A 69 12.32 -5.52 8.56
N SER A 70 13.12 -6.23 9.34
CA SER A 70 14.41 -6.76 8.87
C SER A 70 14.22 -7.71 7.66
N GLY A 71 15.02 -7.50 6.61
CA GLY A 71 14.95 -8.29 5.37
C GLY A 71 13.84 -7.88 4.39
N PHE A 72 13.04 -6.86 4.72
CA PHE A 72 12.06 -6.28 3.81
C PHE A 72 12.64 -5.04 3.09
N THR A 73 12.23 -4.82 1.85
CA THR A 73 12.46 -3.57 1.11
C THR A 73 11.21 -3.33 0.29
N SER A 74 10.58 -2.17 0.51
CA SER A 74 9.33 -1.83 -0.17
C SER A 74 9.55 -1.50 -1.65
N MET A 75 8.49 -1.50 -2.45
CA MET A 75 8.55 -0.97 -3.82
C MET A 75 9.01 0.48 -3.85
N ARG A 76 8.56 1.29 -2.89
CA ARG A 76 8.96 2.70 -2.76
C ARG A 76 10.47 2.81 -2.63
N THR A 77 11.06 2.12 -1.66
CA THR A 77 12.51 2.14 -1.45
C THR A 77 13.28 1.41 -2.54
N ALA A 78 12.76 0.32 -3.10
CA ALA A 78 13.36 -0.36 -4.24
C ALA A 78 13.46 0.59 -5.44
N PHE A 79 12.39 1.33 -5.75
CA PHE A 79 12.38 2.33 -6.82
C PHE A 79 13.33 3.49 -6.54
N GLU A 80 13.35 4.05 -5.32
CA GLU A 80 14.31 5.11 -4.93
C GLU A 80 15.78 4.65 -5.03
N ARG A 81 16.03 3.36 -4.79
CA ARG A 81 17.36 2.74 -4.89
C ARG A 81 17.71 2.33 -6.29
N LEU A 82 16.75 2.24 -7.20
CA LEU A 82 17.09 2.18 -8.60
C LEU A 82 17.87 3.47 -8.85
N SER A 83 19.18 3.31 -8.99
CA SER A 83 20.03 4.34 -9.57
C SER A 83 19.71 4.35 -11.06
N VAL A 84 18.44 4.59 -11.40
CA VAL A 84 18.06 4.91 -12.76
C VAL A 84 18.69 6.28 -12.95
N SER A 85 19.94 6.30 -13.42
CA SER A 85 20.49 7.50 -13.99
C SER A 85 19.48 7.98 -15.04
N GLU A 86 19.45 9.28 -15.33
CA GLU A 86 18.66 9.77 -16.48
C GLU A 86 18.96 8.92 -17.73
N GLU A 87 20.18 8.39 -17.86
CA GLU A 87 20.63 7.48 -18.91
C GLU A 87 19.93 6.10 -18.89
N ASP A 88 19.66 5.50 -17.72
CA ASP A 88 18.90 4.24 -17.62
C ASP A 88 17.41 4.47 -17.91
N ILE A 89 16.83 5.60 -17.48
CA ILE A 89 15.44 5.97 -17.80
C ILE A 89 15.33 6.21 -19.30
N GLU A 90 16.29 6.94 -19.86
CA GLU A 90 16.37 7.22 -21.29
C GLU A 90 16.61 5.92 -22.09
N THR A 91 17.39 4.97 -21.58
CA THR A 91 17.63 3.67 -22.23
C THR A 91 16.37 2.79 -22.19
N ILE A 92 15.65 2.74 -21.07
CA ILE A 92 14.37 2.03 -20.93
C ILE A 92 13.32 2.66 -21.86
N GLY A 93 13.25 4.00 -21.89
CA GLY A 93 12.37 4.75 -22.79
C GLY A 93 12.72 4.56 -24.27
N LYS A 94 14.02 4.58 -24.63
CA LYS A 94 14.53 4.31 -26.00
C LYS A 94 14.30 2.86 -26.42
N ALA A 95 14.46 1.91 -25.51
CA ALA A 95 14.22 0.49 -25.76
C ALA A 95 12.72 0.14 -25.76
N GLN A 96 11.86 1.06 -25.33
CA GLN A 96 10.41 0.86 -25.17
C GLN A 96 10.07 -0.40 -24.38
N SER A 97 10.90 -0.74 -23.39
CA SER A 97 10.82 -2.03 -22.71
C SER A 97 11.09 -1.89 -21.22
N GLU A 98 10.11 -2.28 -20.41
CA GLU A 98 10.22 -2.41 -18.94
C GLU A 98 10.94 -3.69 -18.50
N LYS A 99 11.62 -4.40 -19.42
CA LYS A 99 12.17 -5.74 -19.14
C LYS A 99 13.18 -5.72 -17.99
N GLY A 100 12.88 -6.46 -16.92
CA GLY A 100 13.67 -6.49 -15.68
C GLY A 100 13.20 -5.52 -14.60
N TYR A 101 12.27 -4.61 -14.93
CA TYR A 101 11.70 -3.61 -14.02
C TYR A 101 10.16 -3.63 -13.97
N GLU A 102 9.52 -4.66 -14.53
CA GLU A 102 8.06 -4.77 -14.73
C GLU A 102 7.27 -4.73 -13.41
N SER A 103 7.93 -4.97 -12.29
CA SER A 103 7.32 -4.92 -10.95
C SER A 103 7.55 -3.61 -10.22
N LEU A 104 8.33 -2.68 -10.77
CA LEU A 104 8.76 -1.45 -10.11
C LEU A 104 8.29 -0.19 -10.86
N LEU A 105 8.34 -0.19 -12.18
CA LEU A 105 8.00 0.97 -13.00
C LEU A 105 7.00 0.66 -14.11
N ARG A 106 6.40 1.72 -14.65
CA ARG A 106 5.66 1.71 -15.92
C ARG A 106 6.22 2.83 -16.81
N LEU A 107 6.04 2.69 -18.12
CA LEU A 107 6.37 3.72 -19.09
C LEU A 107 5.10 4.46 -19.50
N ASP A 108 5.07 5.75 -19.22
CA ASP A 108 3.97 6.65 -19.56
C ASP A 108 4.40 7.58 -20.71
N GLY A 109 3.49 7.96 -21.61
CA GLY A 109 3.75 8.91 -22.70
C GLY A 109 3.62 8.32 -24.10
N GLU A 110 4.14 9.05 -25.09
CA GLU A 110 4.07 8.68 -26.51
C GLU A 110 5.42 8.15 -27.01
N GLN A 111 5.41 7.43 -28.13
CA GLN A 111 6.62 6.91 -28.75
C GLN A 111 7.63 8.02 -29.05
N GLY A 112 8.79 7.97 -28.38
CA GLY A 112 9.85 8.99 -28.46
C GLY A 112 9.87 10.00 -27.32
N ASN A 113 8.87 9.96 -26.43
CA ASN A 113 8.81 10.75 -25.19
C ASN A 113 8.15 9.91 -24.08
N LEU A 114 8.81 8.81 -23.71
CA LEU A 114 8.38 7.93 -22.62
C LEU A 114 9.06 8.35 -21.32
N GLU A 115 8.26 8.51 -20.27
CA GLU A 115 8.70 8.78 -18.90
C GLU A 115 8.54 7.51 -18.06
N ALA A 116 9.52 7.20 -17.22
CA ALA A 116 9.43 6.10 -16.26
C ALA A 116 8.79 6.59 -14.97
N SER A 117 7.61 6.05 -14.66
CA SER A 117 6.88 6.30 -13.41
C SER A 117 6.90 5.06 -12.54
N ARG A 118 6.65 5.19 -11.23
CA ARG A 118 6.41 4.02 -10.37
C ARG A 118 5.17 3.26 -10.85
N LEU A 119 5.20 1.95 -10.70
CA LEU A 119 4.04 1.11 -11.00
C LEU A 119 2.87 1.39 -10.04
N ILE A 120 3.17 1.69 -8.77
CA ILE A 120 2.21 2.13 -7.75
C ILE A 120 2.49 3.60 -7.41
N ASP A 121 1.55 4.48 -7.74
CA ASP A 121 1.67 5.92 -7.48
C ASP A 121 1.47 6.27 -5.99
N SER A 122 0.68 5.47 -5.27
CA SER A 122 0.43 5.67 -3.84
C SER A 122 1.65 5.34 -3.01
N GLU A 123 2.22 6.33 -2.30
CA GLU A 123 3.32 6.13 -1.35
C GLU A 123 3.04 5.05 -0.31
N ILE A 124 1.80 5.01 0.18
CA ILE A 124 1.37 4.06 1.21
C ILE A 124 1.37 2.64 0.65
N LEU A 125 0.72 2.42 -0.50
CA LEU A 125 0.70 1.09 -1.11
C LEU A 125 2.12 0.68 -1.55
N ALA A 126 2.89 1.58 -2.15
CA ALA A 126 4.27 1.31 -2.53
C ALA A 126 5.18 0.98 -1.33
N THR A 127 4.82 1.41 -0.12
CA THR A 127 5.51 1.05 1.13
C THR A 127 5.15 -0.35 1.64
N LEU A 128 3.97 -0.88 1.30
CA LEU A 128 3.47 -2.17 1.80
C LEU A 128 3.86 -3.37 0.94
N PHE A 129 4.01 -3.19 -0.37
CA PHE A 129 4.44 -4.24 -1.28
C PHE A 129 5.97 -4.30 -1.34
N ASN A 130 6.56 -5.50 -1.46
CA ASN A 130 8.01 -5.64 -1.64
C ASN A 130 8.46 -5.19 -3.04
N GLY A 131 9.76 -5.15 -3.32
CA GLY A 131 10.28 -4.78 -4.66
C GLY A 131 9.79 -5.61 -5.85
N GLU A 132 9.17 -6.77 -5.60
CA GLU A 132 8.50 -7.57 -6.64
C GLU A 132 7.01 -7.23 -6.76
N GLY A 133 6.52 -6.21 -6.07
CA GLY A 133 5.11 -5.85 -6.00
C GLY A 133 4.24 -6.91 -5.34
N ILE A 134 4.73 -7.63 -4.33
CA ILE A 134 4.01 -8.70 -3.62
C ILE A 134 3.82 -8.38 -2.13
N VAL A 135 2.65 -8.74 -1.61
CA VAL A 135 2.34 -8.80 -0.18
C VAL A 135 1.61 -10.12 0.13
N LEU A 136 1.76 -10.66 1.34
CA LEU A 136 1.21 -11.95 1.76
C LEU A 136 0.06 -11.79 2.76
N PHE A 137 -0.95 -12.66 2.66
CA PHE A 137 -2.14 -12.70 3.51
C PHE A 137 -2.45 -14.13 3.93
N GLY A 138 -2.15 -14.52 5.17
CA GLY A 138 -2.28 -15.93 5.56
C GLY A 138 -1.54 -16.83 4.55
N ASN A 139 -2.24 -17.71 3.83
CA ASN A 139 -1.63 -18.55 2.80
C ASN A 139 -1.67 -17.96 1.38
N ASP A 140 -2.26 -16.80 1.17
CA ASP A 140 -2.43 -16.16 -0.13
C ASP A 140 -1.36 -15.08 -0.36
N ALA A 141 -1.20 -14.67 -1.62
CA ALA A 141 -0.39 -13.53 -2.00
C ALA A 141 -1.16 -12.59 -2.91
N PHE A 142 -0.95 -11.29 -2.77
CA PHE A 142 -1.44 -10.30 -3.70
C PHE A 142 -0.25 -9.71 -4.45
N LYS A 143 -0.33 -9.71 -5.78
CA LYS A 143 0.67 -9.14 -6.67
C LYS A 143 0.09 -7.92 -7.35
N TYR A 144 0.70 -6.76 -7.18
CA TYR A 144 0.41 -5.59 -8.00
C TYR A 144 1.15 -5.70 -9.34
N GLY A 145 0.44 -5.56 -10.45
CA GLY A 145 1.01 -5.66 -11.80
C GLY A 145 0.07 -5.06 -12.83
N ARG A 146 0.60 -4.35 -13.83
CA ARG A 146 -0.19 -3.81 -14.95
C ARG A 146 -1.43 -2.98 -14.52
N GLY A 147 -1.28 -2.21 -13.43
CA GLY A 147 -2.36 -1.39 -12.87
C GLY A 147 -3.48 -2.18 -12.19
N GLN A 148 -3.27 -3.47 -11.90
CA GLN A 148 -4.24 -4.35 -11.26
C GLN A 148 -3.60 -5.09 -10.09
N VAL A 149 -4.45 -5.64 -9.22
CA VAL A 149 -4.01 -6.56 -8.17
C VAL A 149 -4.49 -7.97 -8.46
N TYR A 150 -3.55 -8.89 -8.57
CA TYR A 150 -3.79 -10.31 -8.75
C TYR A 150 -3.79 -11.01 -7.40
N VAL A 151 -4.82 -11.80 -7.13
CA VAL A 151 -4.87 -12.65 -5.93
C VAL A 151 -4.42 -14.05 -6.31
N LEU A 152 -3.41 -14.54 -5.60
CA LEU A 152 -2.83 -15.86 -5.76
C LEU A 152 -3.21 -16.69 -4.53
N ARG A 153 -4.28 -17.48 -4.62
CA ARG A 153 -4.76 -18.31 -3.50
C ARG A 153 -3.79 -19.45 -3.24
N ASN A 154 -3.56 -19.81 -1.98
CA ASN A 154 -2.60 -20.86 -1.59
C ASN A 154 -1.25 -20.66 -2.31
N PHE A 155 -0.64 -19.51 -2.04
CA PHE A 155 0.52 -19.00 -2.72
C PHE A 155 1.68 -20.01 -2.75
N ALA A 156 2.24 -20.16 -3.94
CA ALA A 156 3.50 -20.85 -4.21
C ALA A 156 4.29 -20.01 -5.22
N GLU A 157 5.61 -19.96 -5.07
CA GLU A 157 6.49 -19.14 -5.94
C GLU A 157 6.27 -19.45 -7.44
N SER A 158 5.96 -20.69 -7.79
CA SER A 158 5.70 -21.10 -9.18
C SER A 158 4.51 -20.36 -9.81
N LYS A 159 3.56 -19.84 -9.02
CA LYS A 159 2.41 -19.06 -9.52
C LYS A 159 2.83 -17.68 -10.03
N LEU A 160 4.00 -17.15 -9.63
CA LEU A 160 4.49 -15.85 -10.11
C LEU A 160 4.85 -15.86 -11.59
N GLN A 161 5.17 -17.03 -12.15
CA GLN A 161 5.56 -17.16 -13.56
C GLN A 161 4.36 -17.12 -14.53
N ASN A 162 3.13 -17.26 -14.02
CA ASN A 162 1.93 -17.30 -14.84
C ASN A 162 0.76 -16.57 -14.17
N LEU A 163 0.81 -15.25 -14.17
CA LEU A 163 -0.25 -14.40 -13.61
C LEU A 163 -1.58 -14.50 -14.37
N ASN A 164 -1.59 -14.99 -15.61
CA ASN A 164 -2.85 -15.28 -16.33
C ASN A 164 -3.61 -16.46 -15.72
N ALA A 165 -2.96 -17.25 -14.86
CA ALA A 165 -3.60 -18.26 -14.02
C ALA A 165 -3.93 -17.73 -12.62
N ALA A 166 -3.90 -16.41 -12.40
CA ALA A 166 -4.35 -15.83 -11.15
C ALA A 166 -5.82 -16.18 -10.90
N ASP A 167 -6.12 -16.47 -9.63
CA ASP A 167 -7.42 -16.97 -9.22
C ASP A 167 -8.49 -15.85 -9.27
N GLU A 168 -8.07 -14.60 -9.11
CA GLU A 168 -8.93 -13.43 -9.10
C GLU A 168 -8.14 -12.14 -9.45
N ILE A 169 -8.80 -11.18 -10.11
CA ILE A 169 -8.29 -9.83 -10.35
C ILE A 169 -9.15 -8.86 -9.54
N VAL A 170 -8.51 -8.12 -8.63
CA VAL A 170 -9.13 -7.09 -7.82
C VAL A 170 -8.70 -5.72 -8.36
N VAL A 171 -9.68 -4.86 -8.59
CA VAL A 171 -9.45 -3.43 -8.85
C VAL A 171 -9.48 -2.74 -7.49
N LEU A 172 -8.32 -2.27 -7.02
CA LEU A 172 -8.20 -1.49 -5.78
C LEU A 172 -8.56 -0.02 -5.99
#